data_AF-I6AP85-F1
#
_entry.id   AF-I6AP85-F1
#
_cell.length_a   1.000
_cell.length_b   1.000
_cell.length_c   1.000
_cell.angle_alpha   90.00
_cell.angle_beta   90.00
_cell.angle_gamma   90.00
#
_symmetry.space_group_name_H-M   'P 1'
#
loop_
_entity.id
_entity.type
_entity.pdbx_description
1 polymer ?
#
loop_
_entity_poly.entity_id
_entity_poly.type
_entity_poly.pdbx_seq_one_letter_code
_entity_poly.pdbx_strand_id
1 'polypeptide(L)'
;MSTETENPPIDETADIVPVGFTSGPFTLLATIKATSSYYGQGLTREGKPYAFEIERINDYSDYRFEGNGNYYQAEDLTLWIKNSEGKLTRLT
;
A
#
# COMPACT_ATOMS: atom_id res chain seq x y z
N MET A 1 -45.37 17.91 8.64
CA MET A 1 -43.92 17.79 8.91
C MET A 1 -43.56 16.34 8.62
N SER A 2 -43.07 16.05 7.42
CA SER A 2 -42.63 14.70 7.04
C SER A 2 -41.16 14.59 7.38
N THR A 3 -40.79 13.61 8.19
CA THR A 3 -39.39 13.30 8.48
C THR A 3 -38.81 12.60 7.26
N GLU A 4 -38.04 13.33 6.46
CA GLU A 4 -37.14 12.70 5.49
C GLU A 4 -36.14 11.84 6.27
N THR A 5 -36.23 10.52 6.09
CA THR A 5 -35.22 9.60 6.58
C THR A 5 -34.00 9.78 5.68
N GLU A 6 -33.01 10.54 6.15
CA GLU A 6 -31.71 10.64 5.51
C GLU A 6 -31.11 9.23 5.47
N ASN A 7 -30.88 8.70 4.26
CA ASN A 7 -30.19 7.43 4.11
C ASN A 7 -28.80 7.57 4.75
N PRO A 8 -28.35 6.57 5.54
CA PRO A 8 -27.01 6.61 6.10
C PRO A 8 -25.99 6.74 4.96
N PRO A 9 -24.88 7.47 5.17
CA PRO A 9 -23.84 7.61 4.18
C PRO A 9 -23.37 6.21 3.77
N ILE A 10 -23.41 5.93 2.46
CA ILE A 10 -22.90 4.69 1.89
C ILE A 10 -21.39 4.74 2.06
N ASP A 11 -20.84 3.79 2.81
CA ASP A 11 -19.39 3.60 2.87
C ASP A 11 -18.95 2.95 1.56
N GLU A 12 -18.58 3.79 0.59
CA GLU A 12 -18.09 3.38 -0.74
C GLU A 12 -16.81 2.52 -0.65
N THR A 13 -16.17 2.43 0.52
CA THR A 13 -14.96 1.64 0.72
C THR A 13 -15.24 0.21 1.16
N ALA A 14 -16.46 -0.09 1.61
CA ALA A 14 -16.83 -1.40 2.15
C ALA A 14 -16.83 -2.53 1.10
N ASP A 15 -16.98 -2.20 -0.19
CA ASP A 15 -17.06 -3.16 -1.30
C ASP A 15 -15.80 -3.18 -2.18
N ILE A 16 -14.72 -2.51 -1.76
CA ILE A 16 -13.47 -2.50 -2.53
C ILE A 16 -12.74 -3.84 -2.33
N VAL A 17 -12.93 -4.77 -3.25
CA VAL A 17 -12.13 -6.01 -3.33
C VAL A 17 -10.78 -5.69 -3.98
N PRO A 18 -9.64 -5.91 -3.29
CA PRO A 18 -8.33 -5.69 -3.88
C PRO A 18 -8.11 -6.70 -5.02
N VAL A 19 -8.15 -6.22 -6.26
CA VAL A 19 -7.74 -7.03 -7.42
C VAL A 19 -6.22 -7.05 -7.43
N GLY A 20 -5.62 -8.24 -7.29
CA GLY A 20 -4.17 -8.40 -7.32
C GLY A 20 -3.55 -7.71 -8.54
N PHE A 21 -2.63 -6.77 -8.29
CA PHE A 21 -1.92 -6.03 -9.33
C PHE A 21 -1.02 -6.97 -10.12
N THR A 22 -1.54 -7.55 -11.20
CA THR A 22 -0.76 -8.36 -12.13
C THR A 22 -0.31 -7.56 -13.36
N SER A 23 -1.03 -6.48 -13.71
CA SER A 23 -0.56 -5.43 -14.62
C SER A 23 -1.52 -4.23 -14.59
N GLY A 24 -0.99 -3.04 -14.28
CA GLY A 24 -1.73 -1.78 -14.32
C GLY A 24 -0.90 -0.69 -15.00
N PRO A 25 -1.45 0.52 -15.27
CA PRO A 25 -0.69 1.63 -15.86
C PRO A 25 0.41 2.16 -14.92
N PHE A 26 0.55 1.57 -13.74
CA PHE A 26 1.51 1.93 -12.73
C PHE A 26 2.04 0.71 -11.98
N THR A 27 3.25 0.86 -11.46
CA THR A 27 3.86 -0.09 -10.52
C THR A 27 3.69 0.45 -9.09
N LEU A 28 3.19 -0.40 -8.19
CA LEU A 28 3.15 -0.09 -6.77
C LEU A 28 4.50 -0.45 -6.14
N LEU A 29 5.15 0.53 -5.53
CA LEU A 29 6.40 0.36 -4.81
C LEU A 29 6.21 0.72 -3.33
N ALA A 30 7.08 0.21 -2.47
CA ALA A 30 7.11 0.54 -1.05
C ALA A 30 8.53 0.79 -0.56
N THR A 31 8.64 1.67 0.43
CA THR A 31 9.86 1.83 1.25
C THR A 31 9.50 1.54 2.70
N ILE A 32 10.37 0.86 3.44
CA ILE A 32 10.16 0.62 4.88
C ILE A 32 10.33 1.94 5.63
N LYS A 33 9.40 2.27 6.54
CA LYS A 33 9.49 3.45 7.41
C LYS A 33 10.62 3.27 8.42
N ALA A 34 11.30 4.37 8.76
CA ALA A 34 12.34 4.37 9.80
C ALA A 34 11.83 3.95 11.19
N THR A 35 10.53 4.06 11.44
CA THR A 35 9.87 3.66 12.70
C THR A 35 9.56 2.17 12.79
N SER A 36 9.65 1.43 11.67
CA SER A 36 9.37 -0.01 11.65
C SER A 36 10.54 -0.80 12.23
N SER A 37 10.24 -1.89 12.95
CA SER A 37 11.26 -2.85 13.41
C SER A 37 12.00 -3.53 12.25
N TYR A 38 11.43 -3.52 11.04
CA TYR A 38 12.02 -4.12 9.84
C TYR A 38 12.99 -3.18 9.10
N TYR A 39 13.10 -1.91 9.51
CA TYR A 39 13.89 -0.90 8.77
C TYR A 39 15.36 -1.29 8.60
N GLY A 40 15.97 -1.88 9.63
CA GLY A 40 17.37 -2.33 9.57
C GLY A 40 17.57 -3.68 8.85
N GLN A 41 16.49 -4.40 8.54
CA GLN A 41 16.55 -5.75 7.98
C GLN A 41 16.47 -5.76 6.45
N GLY A 42 15.99 -4.68 5.83
CA GLY A 42 15.69 -4.68 4.41
C GLY A 42 16.05 -3.37 3.75
N LEU A 43 17.04 -3.44 2.88
CA LEU A 43 17.23 -2.48 1.79
C LEU A 43 17.43 -1.02 2.24
N THR A 44 18.49 -0.74 2.98
CA THR A 44 18.93 0.64 3.21
C THR A 44 20.34 0.87 2.68
N ARG A 45 20.58 2.02 2.04
CA ARG A 45 21.94 2.51 1.74
C ARG A 45 22.12 3.87 2.38
N GLU A 46 23.16 4.00 3.20
CA GLU A 46 23.50 5.26 3.88
C GLU A 46 22.31 5.84 4.66
N GLY A 47 21.51 4.99 5.30
CA GLY A 47 20.33 5.39 6.08
C GLY A 47 19.09 5.75 5.26
N LYS A 48 19.10 5.60 3.93
CA LYS A 48 17.93 5.80 3.05
C LYS A 48 17.31 4.45 2.66
N PRO A 49 15.99 4.26 2.76
CA PRO A 49 15.35 3.03 2.34
C PRO A 49 15.31 2.96 0.81
N TYR A 50 15.60 1.79 0.24
CA TYR A 50 15.29 1.53 -1.16
C TYR A 50 13.81 1.20 -1.29
N ALA A 51 13.28 1.59 -2.46
CA ALA A 51 11.97 1.14 -2.87
C ALA A 51 12.07 -0.30 -3.40
N PHE A 52 11.11 -1.13 -3.04
CA PHE A 52 10.88 -2.44 -3.64
C PHE A 52 9.47 -2.51 -4.22
N GLU A 53 9.27 -3.37 -5.21
CA GLU A 53 7.96 -3.59 -5.82
C GLU A 53 7.07 -4.42 -4.89
N ILE A 54 5.79 -4.05 -4.81
CA ILE A 54 4.78 -4.87 -4.16
C ILE A 54 4.33 -5.93 -5.16
N GLU A 55 4.68 -7.17 -4.87
CA GLU A 55 4.40 -8.33 -5.71
C GLU A 55 2.99 -8.86 -5.49
N ARG A 56 2.46 -8.73 -4.27
CA ARG A 56 1.12 -9.19 -3.90
C ARG A 56 0.59 -8.44 -2.68
N ILE A 57 -0.74 -8.33 -2.58
CA ILE A 57 -1.45 -7.95 -1.36
C ILE A 57 -2.24 -9.20 -0.93
N ASN A 58 -1.92 -9.73 0.24
CA ASN A 58 -2.58 -10.92 0.79
C ASN A 58 -3.63 -10.48 1.81
N ASP A 59 -4.84 -11.02 1.72
CA ASP A 59 -6.01 -10.68 2.53
C ASP A 59 -6.21 -11.57 3.78
N TYR A 60 -5.28 -12.51 4.04
CA TYR A 60 -5.35 -13.35 5.24
C TYR A 60 -5.23 -12.50 6.51
N SER A 61 -6.37 -12.31 7.18
CA SER A 61 -6.65 -11.65 8.47
C SER A 61 -6.27 -10.17 8.62
N ASP A 62 -5.13 -9.70 8.09
CA ASP A 62 -4.56 -8.39 8.43
C ASP A 62 -3.99 -7.59 7.25
N TYR A 63 -4.38 -7.90 6.00
CA TYR A 63 -3.90 -7.24 4.77
C TYR A 63 -2.37 -6.99 4.73
N ARG A 64 -1.61 -7.97 4.23
CA ARG A 64 -0.15 -7.88 4.15
C ARG A 64 0.36 -7.60 2.75
N PHE A 65 1.32 -6.68 2.66
CA PHE A 65 2.05 -6.37 1.43
C PHE A 65 3.25 -7.30 1.31
N GLU A 66 3.31 -8.06 0.23
CA GLU A 66 4.42 -8.93 -0.10
C GLU A 66 5.37 -8.24 -1.08
N GLY A 67 6.66 -8.26 -0.79
CA GLY A 67 7.69 -7.73 -1.67
C GLY A 67 9.09 -8.00 -1.13
N ASN A 68 10.07 -8.18 -2.02
CA ASN A 68 11.44 -8.54 -1.66
C ASN A 68 11.49 -9.78 -0.74
N GLY A 69 10.61 -10.76 -1.00
CA GLY A 69 10.51 -12.01 -0.25
C GLY A 69 10.02 -11.89 1.20
N ASN A 70 9.44 -10.75 1.60
CA ASN A 70 8.96 -10.49 2.96
C ASN A 70 7.50 -10.02 2.95
N TYR A 71 6.86 -10.09 4.13
CA TYR A 71 5.49 -9.60 4.35
C TYR A 71 5.52 -8.43 5.33
N TYR A 72 4.87 -7.33 4.96
CA TYR A 72 4.82 -6.10 5.75
C TYR A 72 3.38 -5.64 5.98
N GLN A 73 3.13 -4.98 7.11
CA GLN A 73 1.88 -4.28 7.34
C GLN A 73 1.90 -2.89 6.71
N ALA A 74 0.73 -2.31 6.42
CA ALA A 74 0.63 -0.94 5.89
C ALA A 74 1.31 0.09 6.80
N GLU A 75 1.24 -0.11 8.12
CA GLU A 75 1.85 0.79 9.12
C GLU A 75 3.38 0.86 9.01
N ASP A 76 4.02 -0.20 8.52
CA ASP A 76 5.47 -0.28 8.34
C ASP A 76 5.95 0.38 7.05
N LEU A 77 5.05 0.67 6.10
CA LEU A 77 5.39 1.03 4.74
C LEU A 77 5.00 2.46 4.38
N THR A 78 5.88 3.13 3.63
CA THR A 78 5.48 4.27 2.79
C THR A 78 5.28 3.75 1.38
N LEU A 79 4.08 3.94 0.83
CA LEU A 79 3.70 3.46 -0.49
C LEU A 79 3.91 4.52 -1.56
N TRP A 80 4.26 4.07 -2.76
CA TRP A 80 4.59 4.90 -3.91
C TRP A 80 4.02 4.30 -5.18
N ILE A 81 3.60 5.16 -6.10
CA ILE A 81 3.21 4.78 -7.45
C ILE A 81 4.28 5.26 -8.41
N LYS A 82 4.80 4.37 -9.26
CA LYS A 82 5.62 4.71 -10.43
C LYS A 82 4.74 4.68 -11.67
N ASN A 83 4.55 5.81 -12.32
CA ASN A 83 3.81 5.87 -13.58
C ASN A 83 4.67 5.37 -14.77
N SER A 84 4.06 5.29 -15.95
CA SER A 84 4.72 4.89 -17.20
C SER A 84 5.91 5.77 -17.60
N GLU A 85 5.96 7.03 -17.16
CA GLU A 85 7.07 7.97 -17.37
C GLU A 85 8.20 7.79 -16.35
N GLY A 86 8.04 6.89 -15.37
CA GLY A 86 8.98 6.64 -14.31
C GLY A 86 8.92 7.62 -13.14
N LYS A 87 7.96 8.54 -13.12
CA LYS A 87 7.74 9.48 -12.01
C LYS A 87 7.17 8.74 -10.80
N LEU A 88 7.80 8.98 -9.64
CA LEU A 88 7.34 8.47 -8.35
C LEU A 88 6.41 9.47 -7.66
N THR A 89 5.26 8.98 -7.22
CA THR A 89 4.30 9.74 -6.40
C THR A 89 4.05 9.00 -5.11
N ARG A 90 4.25 9.66 -3.97
CA ARG A 90 3.94 9.10 -2.66
C ARG A 90 2.42 9.01 -2.47
N LEU A 91 1.95 7.89 -1.95
CA LEU A 91 0.57 7.77 -1.46
C LEU A 91 0.51 8.21 0.00
N THR A 92 -0.47 9.06 0.32
CA THR A 92 -0.73 9.61 1.67
C THR A 92 -1.84 8.86 2.36
#